data_AF-A2RNL0-F1
#
_entry.id   AF-A2RNL0-F1
#
_cell.length_a   1.000
_cell.length_b   1.000
_cell.length_c   1.000
_cell.angle_alpha   90.00
_cell.angle_beta   90.00
_cell.angle_gamma   90.00
#
_symmetry.space_group_name_H-M   'P 1'
#
loop_
_entity.id
_entity.type
_entity.pdbx_description
1 polymer ?
#
loop_
_entity_poly.entity_id
_entity_poly.type
_entity_poly.pdbx_seq_one_letter_code
_entity_poly.pdbx_strand_id
1 'polypeptide(L)'
;MILEKISDVLKEKREWQAMENRAKNLPKDFYQAYKAIQKYMFNMGETDWHIFTDINELFELAIIDGRTPAEVLGEDSSAFADELLSENKQDWREKYRQELNDYFAQK
;
A
#
# COMPACT_ATOMS: atom_id res chain seq x y z
N MET A 1 -9.63 -26.51 2.96
CA MET A 1 -9.64 -27.40 1.76
C MET A 1 -8.99 -26.64 0.58
N ILE A 2 -8.26 -27.26 -0.34
CA ILE A 2 -7.48 -26.55 -1.40
C ILE A 2 -8.33 -25.57 -2.23
N LEU A 3 -9.61 -25.89 -2.45
CA LEU A 3 -10.56 -25.06 -3.19
C LEU A 3 -10.86 -23.71 -2.50
N GLU A 4 -10.90 -23.65 -1.17
CA GLU A 4 -11.12 -22.40 -0.42
C GLU A 4 -9.93 -21.45 -0.61
N LYS A 5 -8.70 -21.97 -0.50
CA LYS A 5 -7.48 -21.18 -0.71
C LYS A 5 -7.42 -20.58 -2.12
N ILE A 6 -7.90 -21.30 -3.14
CA ILE A 6 -7.97 -20.79 -4.52
C ILE A 6 -9.00 -19.67 -4.62
N SER A 7 -10.15 -19.80 -3.95
CA SER A 7 -11.17 -18.75 -3.91
C SER A 7 -10.64 -17.46 -3.28
N ASP A 8 -9.89 -17.57 -2.18
CA ASP A 8 -9.32 -16.43 -1.47
C ASP A 8 -8.29 -15.68 -2.35
N VAL A 9 -7.36 -16.41 -2.99
CA VAL A 9 -6.39 -15.81 -3.93
C VAL A 9 -7.07 -15.10 -5.11
N LEU A 10 -8.17 -15.67 -5.62
CA LEU A 10 -8.94 -15.04 -6.70
C LEU A 10 -9.64 -13.76 -6.23
N LYS A 11 -10.08 -13.72 -4.98
CA LYS A 11 -10.70 -12.54 -4.37
C LYS A 11 -9.67 -11.42 -4.19
N GLU A 12 -8.52 -11.72 -3.56
CA GLU A 12 -7.43 -10.75 -3.39
C GLU A 12 -6.96 -10.17 -4.73
N LYS A 13 -6.83 -11.01 -5.76
CA LYS A 13 -6.47 -10.54 -7.11
C LYS A 13 -7.51 -9.57 -7.69
N ARG A 14 -8.80 -9.82 -7.47
CA ARG A 14 -9.87 -8.91 -7.94
C ARG A 14 -9.85 -7.59 -7.19
N GLU A 15 -9.61 -7.62 -5.88
CA GLU A 15 -9.52 -6.41 -5.05
C GLU A 15 -8.31 -5.55 -5.46
N TRP A 16 -7.15 -6.17 -5.66
CA TRP A 16 -5.97 -5.50 -6.22
C TRP A 16 -6.26 -4.87 -7.59
N GLN A 17 -6.94 -5.59 -8.49
CA GLN A 17 -7.30 -5.05 -9.80
C GLN A 17 -8.27 -3.87 -9.70
N ALA A 18 -9.25 -3.92 -8.80
CA ALA A 18 -10.18 -2.83 -8.56
C ALA A 18 -9.44 -1.58 -8.05
N MET A 19 -8.53 -1.76 -7.10
CA MET A 19 -7.70 -0.69 -6.56
C MET A 19 -6.79 -0.06 -7.65
N GLU A 20 -6.12 -0.87 -8.49
CA GLU A 20 -5.29 -0.33 -9.57
C GLU A 20 -6.13 0.42 -10.61
N ASN A 21 -7.36 -0.03 -10.85
CA ASN A 21 -8.28 0.67 -11.76
C ASN A 21 -8.80 1.98 -11.17
N ARG A 22 -9.04 2.04 -9.85
CA ARG A 22 -9.38 3.28 -9.14
C ARG A 22 -8.26 4.31 -9.31
N ALA A 23 -7.01 3.91 -9.05
CA ALA A 23 -5.85 4.77 -9.25
C ALA A 23 -5.70 5.27 -10.70
N LYS A 24 -5.93 4.39 -11.69
CA LYS A 24 -5.85 4.76 -13.12
C LYS A 24 -6.88 5.79 -13.56
N ASN A 25 -8.01 5.88 -12.87
CA ASN A 25 -9.06 6.85 -13.17
C ASN A 25 -8.82 8.23 -12.53
N LEU A 26 -7.79 8.36 -11.68
CA LEU A 26 -7.36 9.64 -11.14
C LEU A 26 -6.84 10.56 -12.26
N PRO A 27 -6.88 11.90 -12.06
CA PRO A 27 -6.17 12.84 -12.90
C PRO A 27 -4.68 12.47 -13.05
N LYS A 28 -4.09 12.88 -14.18
CA LYS A 28 -2.78 12.39 -14.61
C LYS A 28 -1.66 12.57 -13.58
N ASP A 29 -1.62 13.72 -12.94
CA ASP A 29 -0.67 14.09 -11.89
C ASP A 29 -0.83 13.21 -10.64
N PHE A 30 -2.07 12.97 -10.20
CA PHE A 30 -2.38 12.07 -9.09
C PHE A 30 -2.01 10.62 -9.39
N TYR A 31 -2.35 10.11 -10.59
CA TYR A 31 -1.96 8.77 -10.99
C TYR A 31 -0.43 8.60 -11.05
N GLN A 32 0.30 9.60 -11.54
CA GLN A 32 1.77 9.58 -11.55
C GLN A 32 2.35 9.57 -10.13
N ALA A 33 1.83 10.40 -9.23
CA ALA A 33 2.22 10.40 -7.82
C ALA A 33 1.95 9.04 -7.16
N TYR A 34 0.78 8.45 -7.40
CA TYR A 34 0.42 7.12 -6.91
C TYR A 34 1.42 6.06 -7.36
N LYS A 35 1.76 6.01 -8.66
CA LYS A 35 2.74 5.02 -9.17
C LYS A 35 4.15 5.27 -8.62
N ALA A 36 4.53 6.51 -8.35
CA ALA A 36 5.80 6.83 -7.72
C ALA A 36 5.88 6.29 -6.28
N ILE A 37 4.84 6.53 -5.47
CA ILE A 37 4.73 6.00 -4.11
C ILE A 37 4.74 4.48 -4.14
N GLN A 38 3.90 3.86 -4.98
CA GLN A 38 3.83 2.41 -5.10
C GLN A 38 5.18 1.78 -5.44
N LYS A 39 5.92 2.37 -6.38
CA LYS A 39 7.27 1.92 -6.73
C LYS A 39 8.23 2.03 -5.53
N TYR A 40 8.17 3.13 -4.78
CA TYR A 40 9.01 3.34 -3.61
C TYR A 40 8.72 2.30 -2.52
N MET A 41 7.44 2.09 -2.19
CA MET A 41 6.97 1.14 -1.19
C MET A 41 7.44 -0.29 -1.49
N PHE A 42 7.23 -0.76 -2.72
CA PHE A 42 7.69 -2.09 -3.13
C PHE A 42 9.21 -2.22 -3.10
N ASN A 43 9.95 -1.17 -3.47
CA ASN A 43 11.42 -1.19 -3.35
C ASN A 43 11.90 -1.27 -1.89
N MET A 44 11.12 -0.74 -0.95
CA MET A 44 11.40 -0.80 0.49
C MET A 44 10.93 -2.11 1.15
N GLY A 45 10.42 -3.05 0.35
CA GLY A 45 9.98 -4.36 0.81
C GLY A 45 8.61 -4.36 1.48
N GLU A 46 7.78 -3.34 1.21
CA GLU A 46 6.37 -3.42 1.59
C GLU A 46 5.67 -4.49 0.74
N THR A 47 4.90 -5.34 1.40
CA THR A 47 4.17 -6.44 0.76
C THR A 47 2.67 -6.31 0.93
N ASP A 48 2.22 -5.52 1.91
CA ASP A 48 0.82 -5.23 2.08
C ASP A 48 0.40 -4.10 1.14
N TRP A 49 -0.35 -4.49 0.12
CA TRP A 49 -0.84 -3.56 -0.88
C TRP A 49 -2.10 -2.81 -0.44
N HIS A 50 -2.75 -3.19 0.67
CA HIS A 50 -3.99 -2.54 1.11
C HIS A 50 -3.77 -1.06 1.46
N ILE A 51 -2.56 -0.68 1.86
CA ILE A 51 -2.11 0.71 2.10
C ILE A 51 -2.37 1.65 0.91
N PHE A 52 -2.39 1.11 -0.31
CA PHE A 52 -2.69 1.87 -1.52
C PHE A 52 -4.17 2.25 -1.65
N THR A 53 -5.06 1.57 -0.92
CA THR A 53 -6.47 1.95 -0.82
C THR A 53 -6.60 3.30 -0.11
N ASP A 54 -5.90 3.46 1.01
CA ASP A 54 -5.90 4.69 1.79
C ASP A 54 -5.29 5.85 1.00
N ILE A 55 -4.23 5.58 0.23
CA ILE A 55 -3.63 6.58 -0.68
C ILE A 55 -4.63 7.01 -1.77
N ASN A 56 -5.41 6.09 -2.33
CA ASN A 56 -6.45 6.45 -3.30
C ASN A 56 -7.52 7.35 -2.68
N GLU A 57 -7.97 7.04 -1.46
CA GLU A 57 -8.98 7.83 -0.75
C GLU A 57 -8.45 9.24 -0.42
N LEU A 58 -7.21 9.34 0.05
CA LEU A 58 -6.53 10.60 0.27
C LEU A 58 -6.48 11.46 -1.02
N PHE A 59 -6.17 10.84 -2.16
CA PHE A 59 -6.10 11.53 -3.44
C PHE A 59 -7.47 11.95 -3.97
N GLU A 60 -8.50 11.15 -3.80
CA GLU A 60 -9.86 11.53 -4.16
C GLU A 60 -10.36 12.73 -3.36
N LEU A 61 -10.09 12.76 -2.05
CA LEU A 61 -10.40 13.92 -1.20
C LEU A 61 -9.62 15.16 -1.66
N ALA A 62 -8.33 15.02 -1.95
CA ALA A 62 -7.52 16.12 -2.45
C ALA A 62 -8.05 16.72 -3.76
N ILE A 63 -8.54 15.88 -4.67
CA ILE A 63 -9.14 16.33 -5.93
C ILE A 63 -10.42 17.13 -5.66
N ILE A 64 -11.26 16.67 -4.72
CA ILE A 64 -12.48 17.38 -4.31
C ILE A 64 -12.11 18.76 -3.73
N ASP A 65 -11.05 18.82 -2.93
CA ASP A 65 -10.55 20.04 -2.29
C ASP A 65 -9.77 20.96 -3.26
N GLY A 66 -9.55 20.54 -4.51
CA GLY A 66 -8.78 21.29 -5.51
C GLY A 66 -7.29 21.40 -5.18
N ARG A 67 -6.76 20.49 -4.35
CA ARG A 67 -5.36 20.41 -3.98
C ARG A 67 -4.58 19.59 -4.99
N THR A 68 -3.28 19.85 -5.08
CA THR A 68 -2.34 19.07 -5.88
C THR A 68 -1.77 17.90 -5.08
N PRO A 69 -1.20 16.87 -5.73
CA PRO A 69 -0.54 15.78 -5.02
C PRO A 69 0.57 16.25 -4.08
N ALA A 70 1.35 17.26 -4.48
CA ALA A 70 2.44 17.81 -3.67
C ALA A 70 1.92 18.50 -2.39
N GLU A 71 0.80 19.21 -2.46
CA GLU A 71 0.19 19.83 -1.29
C GLU A 71 -0.33 18.81 -0.28
N VAL A 72 -0.62 17.58 -0.72
CA VAL A 72 -1.23 16.52 0.08
C VAL A 72 -0.17 15.61 0.68
N LEU A 73 0.84 15.27 -0.11
CA LEU A 73 1.98 14.46 0.31
C LEU A 73 3.04 15.27 1.06
N GLY A 74 2.98 16.60 0.98
CA GLY A 74 4.01 17.49 1.49
C GLY A 74 5.20 17.65 0.55
N GLU A 75 6.00 18.70 0.78
CA GLU A 75 7.22 18.98 0.00
C GLU A 75 8.23 17.83 0.04
N ASP A 76 8.28 17.09 1.17
CA ASP A 76 9.05 15.86 1.30
C ASP A 76 8.14 14.63 1.18
N SER A 77 7.83 14.27 -0.06
CA SER A 77 7.00 13.10 -0.36
C SER A 77 7.65 11.78 0.05
N SER A 78 8.98 11.75 0.26
CA SER A 78 9.68 10.57 0.78
C SER A 78 9.48 10.43 2.28
N ALA A 79 9.50 11.52 3.04
CA ALA A 79 9.16 11.51 4.46
C ALA A 79 7.72 11.06 4.69
N PHE A 80 6.76 11.49 3.87
CA PHE A 80 5.39 10.99 3.92
C PHE A 80 5.32 9.47 3.69
N ALA A 81 6.01 8.97 2.66
CA ALA A 81 6.04 7.54 2.39
C ALA A 81 6.71 6.75 3.54
N ASP A 82 7.76 7.31 4.15
CA ASP A 82 8.45 6.69 5.28
C ASP A 82 7.58 6.68 6.56
N GLU A 83 6.81 7.74 6.81
CA GLU A 83 5.86 7.84 7.92
C GLU A 83 4.73 6.81 7.75
N LEU A 84 4.13 6.76 6.56
CA LEU A 84 3.07 5.80 6.23
C LEU A 84 3.57 4.34 6.32
N LEU A 85 4.82 4.10 5.95
CA LEU A 85 5.48 2.82 6.19
C LEU A 85 5.70 2.56 7.69
N SER A 86 6.09 3.58 8.47
CA SER A 86 6.42 3.41 9.88
C SER A 86 5.22 3.04 10.76
N GLU A 87 4.06 3.65 10.49
CA GLU A 87 2.81 3.36 11.20
C GLU A 87 2.34 1.92 10.98
N ASN A 88 2.55 1.39 9.77
CA ASN A 88 2.20 0.00 9.43
C ASN A 88 3.31 -1.01 9.77
N LYS A 89 4.59 -0.62 9.78
CA LYS A 89 5.75 -1.54 9.95
C LYS A 89 5.87 -2.22 11.30
N GLN A 90 5.35 -1.63 12.38
CA GLN A 90 5.68 -2.10 13.72
C GLN A 90 5.03 -3.45 14.04
N ASP A 91 3.83 -3.71 13.50
CA ASP A 91 3.05 -4.91 13.85
C ASP A 91 3.46 -6.14 13.01
N TRP A 92 3.69 -5.97 11.70
CA TRP A 92 3.96 -7.11 10.81
C TRP A 92 5.42 -7.57 10.79
N ARG A 93 6.39 -6.65 10.86
CA ARG A 93 7.82 -7.04 10.90
C ARG A 93 8.13 -7.82 12.16
N GLU A 94 7.53 -7.43 13.28
CA GLU A 94 7.65 -8.13 14.54
C GLU A 94 6.99 -9.51 14.48
N LYS A 95 5.79 -9.59 13.89
CA LYS A 95 5.09 -10.87 13.65
C LYS A 95 5.94 -11.85 12.82
N TYR A 96 6.46 -11.45 11.67
CA TYR A 96 7.28 -12.35 10.84
C TYR A 96 8.64 -12.69 11.48
N ARG A 97 9.23 -11.77 12.25
CA ARG A 97 10.43 -12.08 13.06
C ARG A 97 10.12 -13.09 14.15
N GLN A 98 8.98 -12.97 14.82
CA GLN A 98 8.51 -13.97 15.79
C GLN A 98 8.25 -15.31 15.12
N GLU A 99 7.52 -15.36 14.00
CA GLU A 99 7.28 -16.62 13.27
C GLU A 99 8.60 -17.31 12.85
N LEU A 100 9.58 -16.54 12.39
CA LEU A 100 10.91 -17.06 12.03
C LEU A 100 11.67 -17.58 13.25
N ASN A 101 11.67 -16.82 14.35
CA ASN A 101 12.33 -17.21 15.60
C ASN A 101 11.68 -18.46 16.19
N ASP A 102 10.35 -18.55 16.19
CA ASP A 102 9.58 -19.69 16.68
C ASP A 102 9.86 -20.95 15.85
N TYR A 103 10.00 -20.82 14.53
CA TYR A 103 10.36 -21.93 13.65
C TYR A 103 11.75 -22.52 13.99
N PHE A 104 12.73 -21.67 14.29
CA PHE A 104 14.08 -22.11 14.65
C PHE A 104 14.25 -22.47 16.13
N ALA A 105 13.40 -21.96 17.02
CA ALA A 105 13.39 -22.31 18.45
C ALA A 105 12.76 -23.68 18.73
N GLN A 106 11.97 -24.22 17.80
CA GLN A 106 11.35 -25.55 17.90
C GLN A 106 12.27 -26.70 17.43
N LYS A 107 13.56 -26.44 17.16
CA LYS A 107 14.55 -27.43 16.75
C LYS A 107 15.59 -27.74 17.82
#